data_AF-A0A8S2ETR6-F1
#
_entry.id   AF-A0A8S2ETR6-F1
#
_cell.length_a   1.000
_cell.length_b   1.000
_cell.length_c   1.000
_cell.angle_alpha   90.00
_cell.angle_beta   90.00
_cell.angle_gamma   90.00
#
_symmetry.space_group_name_H-M   'P 1'
#
loop_
_entity.id
_entity.type
_entity.pdbx_description
1 polymer ?
#
loop_
_entity_poly.entity_id
_entity_poly.type
_entity_poly.pdbx_seq_one_letter_code
_entity_poly.pdbx_strand_id
1 'polypeptide(L)'
;MGTDPGPLLANLFLYKSEFEFLDKNTKKVVFNMRIINNTFRYINDLITINADDKSNLHQMSIYPSQLTLNRENVSDQISTFLDFEMAIVSGVIQIEPYDKRTKFGFKIVNYPDLNGNFPKMMDYGVVIIQSHVTKLSVDKDKKFC
;
A
#
# COMPACT_ATOMS: atom_id res chain seq x y z
N MET A 1 22.93 7.72 -6.45
CA MET A 1 22.26 7.12 -7.62
C MET A 1 20.85 7.69 -7.67
N GLY A 2 20.57 8.59 -8.64
CA GLY A 2 19.24 9.04 -9.06
C GLY A 2 18.43 9.93 -8.11
N THR A 3 18.60 11.26 -8.17
CA THR A 3 17.58 12.21 -7.70
C THR A 3 16.40 12.18 -8.67
N ASP A 4 15.46 11.25 -8.49
CA ASP A 4 14.17 11.29 -9.18
C ASP A 4 13.22 12.20 -8.37
N PRO A 5 12.87 13.40 -8.87
CA PRO A 5 11.92 14.27 -8.20
C PRO A 5 10.46 13.83 -8.38
N GLY A 6 10.19 12.78 -9.17
CA GLY A 6 8.85 12.30 -9.52
C GLY A 6 7.92 12.16 -8.32
N PRO A 7 8.28 11.41 -7.26
CA PRO A 7 7.45 11.27 -6.07
C PRO A 7 7.16 12.59 -5.35
N LEU A 8 8.14 13.49 -5.28
CA LEU A 8 7.99 14.80 -4.65
C LEU A 8 7.04 15.70 -5.47
N LEU A 9 7.21 15.71 -6.79
CA LEU A 9 6.39 16.49 -7.70
C LEU A 9 4.95 15.99 -7.73
N ALA A 10 4.73 14.67 -7.73
CA ALA A 10 3.41 14.08 -7.64
C ALA A 10 2.72 14.49 -6.33
N ASN A 11 3.43 14.43 -5.20
CA ASN A 11 2.87 14.84 -3.92
C ASN A 11 2.53 16.34 -3.88
N LEU A 12 3.38 17.20 -4.46
CA LEU A 12 3.13 18.64 -4.56
C LEU A 12 1.92 18.94 -5.45
N PHE A 13 1.77 18.23 -6.58
CA PHE A 13 0.63 18.38 -7.47
C PHE A 13 -0.68 18.03 -6.76
N LEU A 14 -0.75 16.88 -6.09
CA LEU A 14 -1.93 16.46 -5.34
C LEU A 14 -2.28 17.45 -4.21
N TYR A 15 -1.26 17.92 -3.49
CA TYR A 15 -1.44 18.93 -2.44
C TYR A 15 -2.03 20.24 -2.99
N LYS A 16 -1.54 20.71 -4.14
CA LYS A 16 -2.06 21.91 -4.80
C LYS A 16 -3.54 21.74 -5.17
N SER A 17 -3.92 20.60 -5.75
CA SER A 17 -5.31 20.30 -6.11
C SER A 17 -6.25 20.30 -4.89
N GLU A 18 -5.82 19.67 -3.80
CA GLU A 18 -6.55 19.65 -2.52
C GLU A 18 -6.70 21.06 -1.92
N PHE A 19 -5.61 21.84 -1.94
CA PHE A 19 -5.62 23.22 -1.44
C PHE A 19 -6.54 24.14 -2.25
N GLU A 20 -6.48 24.09 -3.58
CA GLU A 20 -7.36 24.89 -4.43
C GLU A 20 -8.84 24.53 -4.21
N PHE A 21 -9.14 23.25 -3.98
CA PHE A 21 -10.49 22.82 -3.65
C PHE A 21 -10.93 23.40 -2.30
N LEU A 22 -10.06 23.34 -1.28
CA LEU A 22 -10.34 23.91 0.04
C LEU A 22 -10.56 25.42 -0.03
N ASP A 23 -9.67 26.17 -0.69
CA ASP A 23 -9.74 27.63 -0.81
C ASP A 23 -11.05 28.09 -1.48
N LYS A 24 -11.44 27.42 -2.58
CA LYS A 24 -12.71 27.70 -3.29
C LYS A 24 -13.95 27.44 -2.43
N ASN A 25 -13.91 26.42 -1.57
CA ASN A 25 -15.05 25.99 -0.76
C ASN A 25 -15.06 26.54 0.68
N THR A 26 -14.02 27.27 1.10
CA THR A 26 -13.91 27.79 2.49
C THR A 26 -15.09 28.67 2.90
N LYS A 27 -15.76 29.32 1.94
CA LYS A 27 -16.93 30.19 2.18
C LYS A 27 -18.28 29.45 2.13
N LYS A 28 -18.32 28.20 1.68
CA LYS A 28 -19.55 27.42 1.47
C LYS A 28 -19.52 26.14 2.31
N VAL A 29 -20.21 26.20 3.45
CA VAL A 29 -20.61 25.07 4.31
C VAL A 29 -19.49 24.43 5.14
N VAL A 30 -19.50 24.74 6.44
CA VAL A 30 -18.60 24.21 7.49
C VAL A 30 -18.61 22.67 7.59
N PHE A 31 -19.74 22.03 7.29
CA PHE A 31 -19.90 20.58 7.44
C PHE A 31 -19.02 19.77 6.48
N ASN A 32 -18.93 20.17 5.20
CA ASN A 32 -18.13 19.46 4.20
C ASN A 32 -16.63 19.57 4.50
N MET A 33 -16.20 20.67 5.12
CA MET A 33 -14.80 20.84 5.53
C MET A 33 -14.37 19.91 6.65
N ARG A 34 -15.28 19.49 7.53
CA ARG A 34 -14.94 18.53 8.60
C ARG A 34 -14.58 17.16 8.04
N ILE A 35 -15.25 16.73 6.96
CA ILE A 35 -14.99 15.44 6.31
C ILE A 35 -13.60 15.46 5.66
N ILE A 36 -13.26 16.55 4.97
CA ILE A 36 -11.94 16.70 4.33
C ILE A 36 -10.84 16.81 5.39
N ASN A 37 -11.12 17.46 6.52
CA ASN A 37 -10.17 17.54 7.64
C ASN A 37 -9.87 16.16 8.28
N ASN A 38 -10.80 15.20 8.14
CA ASN A 38 -10.60 13.82 8.58
C ASN A 38 -10.17 12.89 7.42
N THR A 39 -9.62 13.48 6.36
CA THR A 39 -9.03 12.75 5.24
C THR A 39 -7.51 12.82 5.35
N PHE A 40 -6.86 11.67 5.29
CA PHE A 40 -5.41 11.52 5.36
C PHE A 40 -4.91 10.89 4.08
N ARG A 41 -3.87 11.48 3.49
CA ARG A 41 -3.23 10.98 2.27
C ARG A 41 -1.78 10.64 2.52
N TYR A 42 -1.35 9.50 2.02
CA TYR A 42 0.06 9.14 1.91
C TYR A 42 0.38 8.73 0.49
N ILE A 43 1.06 9.62 -0.24
CA ILE A 43 1.40 9.46 -1.66
C ILE A 43 0.15 9.10 -2.48
N ASN A 44 -0.08 7.82 -2.75
CA ASN A 44 -1.17 7.27 -3.56
C ASN A 44 -2.34 6.72 -2.72
N ASP A 45 -2.12 6.47 -1.42
CA ASP A 45 -3.16 5.95 -0.53
C ASP A 45 -3.91 7.10 0.11
N LEU A 46 -5.24 6.99 0.15
CA LEU A 46 -6.13 7.98 0.76
C LEU A 46 -7.09 7.26 1.70
N ILE A 47 -7.23 7.77 2.92
CA ILE A 47 -8.25 7.31 3.86
C ILE A 47 -9.07 8.49 4.38
N THR A 48 -10.38 8.32 4.42
CA THR A 48 -11.28 9.27 5.08
C THR A 48 -12.04 8.56 6.19
N ILE A 49 -12.07 9.17 7.37
CA ILE A 49 -12.79 8.66 8.54
C ILE A 49 -14.02 9.55 8.80
N ASN A 50 -15.17 8.93 9.08
CA ASN A 50 -16.44 9.60 9.38
C ASN A 50 -16.97 10.49 8.22
N ALA A 51 -17.04 9.93 7.01
CA ALA A 51 -17.49 10.66 5.82
C ALA A 51 -18.98 10.49 5.47
N ASP A 52 -19.72 9.60 6.14
CA ASP A 52 -21.14 9.28 5.86
C ASP A 52 -21.47 9.25 4.35
N ASP A 53 -20.71 8.47 3.58
CA ASP A 53 -20.79 8.30 2.10
C ASP A 53 -20.53 9.54 1.22
N LYS A 54 -20.29 10.71 1.82
CA LYS A 54 -20.07 11.96 1.08
C LYS A 54 -18.66 12.07 0.48
N SER A 55 -17.75 11.16 0.81
CA SER A 55 -16.38 11.15 0.29
C SER A 55 -16.38 11.07 -1.25
N ASN A 56 -17.17 10.17 -1.84
CA ASN A 56 -17.19 9.92 -3.29
C ASN A 56 -17.64 11.15 -4.11
N LEU A 57 -18.54 11.98 -3.56
CA LEU A 57 -19.09 13.14 -4.26
C LEU A 57 -18.05 14.25 -4.49
N HIS A 58 -17.02 14.32 -3.65
CA HIS A 58 -16.01 15.37 -3.73
C HIS A 58 -14.77 14.98 -4.54
N GLN A 59 -14.55 13.69 -4.77
CA GLN A 59 -13.37 13.17 -5.47
C GLN A 59 -13.26 13.72 -6.89
N MET A 60 -14.37 13.74 -7.64
CA MET A 60 -14.42 14.27 -9.02
C MET A 60 -14.14 15.77 -9.13
N SER A 61 -14.24 16.50 -8.01
CA SER A 61 -14.02 17.94 -7.97
C SER A 61 -12.63 18.33 -7.46
N ILE A 62 -11.95 17.44 -6.75
CA ILE A 62 -10.60 17.67 -6.21
C ILE A 62 -9.55 17.25 -7.25
N TYR A 63 -9.71 16.07 -7.83
CA TYR A 63 -8.71 15.47 -8.71
C TYR A 63 -9.15 15.52 -10.18
N PRO A 64 -8.21 15.63 -11.13
CA PRO A 64 -8.53 15.61 -12.55
C PRO A 64 -9.05 14.22 -12.96
N SER A 65 -9.83 14.12 -14.04
CA SER A 65 -10.48 12.86 -14.45
C SER A 65 -9.51 11.73 -14.80
N GLN A 66 -8.26 12.06 -15.13
CA GLN A 66 -7.20 11.08 -15.35
C GLN A 66 -6.75 10.38 -14.06
N LEU A 67 -7.02 10.97 -12.89
CA LEU A 67 -6.69 10.42 -11.59
C LEU A 67 -7.95 9.88 -10.92
N THR A 68 -8.23 8.59 -11.16
CA THR A 68 -9.38 7.90 -10.57
C THR A 68 -8.97 7.25 -9.24
N LEU A 69 -9.74 7.50 -8.18
CA LEU A 69 -9.56 6.83 -6.90
C LEU A 69 -10.30 5.49 -6.92
N ASN A 70 -9.57 4.41 -6.67
CA ASN A 70 -10.13 3.06 -6.58
C ASN A 70 -10.50 2.73 -5.13
N ARG A 71 -11.63 2.05 -4.94
CA ARG A 71 -12.05 1.58 -3.62
C ARG A 71 -11.37 0.24 -3.31
N GLU A 72 -10.32 0.30 -2.48
CA GLU A 72 -9.56 -0.88 -2.02
C GLU A 72 -10.14 -1.51 -0.73
N ASN A 73 -11.08 -0.83 -0.07
CA ASN A 73 -11.63 -1.29 1.20
C ASN A 73 -12.45 -2.59 1.02
N VAL A 74 -12.34 -3.51 1.98
CA VAL A 74 -13.16 -4.73 2.02
C VAL A 74 -14.62 -4.36 2.35
N SER A 75 -14.82 -3.38 3.24
CA SER A 75 -16.12 -2.79 3.56
C SER A 75 -15.95 -1.37 4.12
N ASP A 76 -17.05 -0.66 4.40
CA ASP A 76 -16.99 0.66 5.06
C ASP A 76 -16.48 0.60 6.51
N GLN A 77 -16.46 -0.59 7.11
CA GLN A 77 -15.99 -0.81 8.47
C GLN A 77 -14.62 -1.48 8.53
N ILE A 78 -14.11 -2.03 7.43
CA ILE A 78 -12.85 -2.77 7.39
C ILE A 78 -12.04 -2.32 6.16
N SER A 79 -10.88 -1.75 6.42
CA SER A 79 -9.96 -1.30 5.37
C SER A 79 -8.51 -1.53 5.77
N THR A 80 -7.64 -1.53 4.77
CA THR A 80 -6.19 -1.53 4.97
C THR A 80 -5.63 -0.20 4.50
N PHE A 81 -4.78 0.42 5.32
CA PHE A 81 -4.06 1.65 4.96
C PHE A 81 -2.60 1.48 5.34
N LEU A 82 -1.70 1.63 4.36
CA LEU A 82 -0.28 1.34 4.53
C LEU A 82 -0.05 -0.12 4.98
N ASP A 83 0.55 -0.30 6.16
CA ASP A 83 0.84 -1.58 6.80
C ASP A 83 -0.10 -1.85 7.99
N PHE A 84 -1.28 -1.21 8.00
CA PHE A 84 -2.28 -1.38 9.05
C PHE A 84 -3.61 -1.88 8.48
N GLU A 85 -4.23 -2.79 9.21
CA GLU A 85 -5.63 -3.14 9.05
C GLU A 85 -6.43 -2.39 10.11
N MET A 86 -7.50 -1.75 9.68
CA MET A 86 -8.37 -0.96 10.53
C MET A 86 -9.78 -1.52 10.45
N ALA A 87 -10.35 -1.76 11.63
CA ALA A 87 -11.72 -2.25 11.78
C ALA A 87 -12.49 -1.35 12.74
N ILE A 88 -13.72 -0.98 12.37
CA ILE A 88 -14.65 -0.29 13.26
C ILE A 88 -15.48 -1.35 14.00
N VAL A 89 -15.17 -1.57 15.27
CA VAL A 89 -15.86 -2.55 16.12
C VAL A 89 -16.55 -1.81 17.26
N SER A 90 -17.88 -1.86 17.30
CA SER A 90 -18.70 -1.20 18.33
C SER A 90 -18.41 0.31 18.48
N GLY A 91 -18.12 1.00 17.37
CA GLY A 91 -17.83 2.44 17.36
C GLY A 91 -16.40 2.80 17.77
N VAL A 92 -15.52 1.82 17.99
CA VAL A 92 -14.10 2.02 18.26
C VAL A 92 -13.28 1.53 17.07
N ILE A 93 -12.26 2.30 16.69
CA ILE A 93 -11.31 1.91 15.65
C ILE A 93 -10.26 1.00 16.29
N GLN A 94 -10.21 -0.24 15.84
CA GLN A 94 -9.13 -1.19 16.14
C GLN A 94 -8.11 -1.14 15.00
N ILE A 95 -6.83 -1.11 15.36
CA ILE A 95 -5.71 -1.03 14.40
C ILE A 95 -4.77 -2.18 14.70
N GLU A 96 -4.50 -3.00 13.69
CA GLU A 96 -3.59 -4.13 13.79
C GLU A 96 -2.55 -4.08 12.67
N PRO A 97 -1.30 -4.56 12.91
CA PRO A 97 -0.31 -4.67 11.85
C PRO A 97 -0.79 -5.62 10.74
N TYR A 98 -0.74 -5.15 9.50
CA TYR A 98 -1.20 -5.89 8.35
C TYR A 98 -0.04 -6.31 7.46
N ASP A 99 0.19 -7.62 7.35
CA ASP A 99 1.22 -8.16 6.48
C ASP A 99 0.62 -8.61 5.15
N LYS A 100 0.77 -7.77 4.12
CA LYS A 100 0.36 -8.08 2.73
C LYS A 100 0.87 -9.44 2.23
N ARG A 101 2.00 -9.91 2.75
CA ARG A 101 2.59 -11.17 2.32
C ARG A 101 1.67 -12.34 2.65
N THR A 102 0.98 -12.31 3.78
CA THR A 102 0.05 -13.37 4.22
C THR A 102 -1.09 -13.64 3.24
N LYS A 103 -1.46 -12.66 2.41
CA LYS A 103 -2.51 -12.81 1.39
C LYS A 103 -2.04 -13.49 0.11
N PHE A 104 -0.74 -13.69 -0.10
CA PHE A 104 -0.26 -14.38 -1.28
C PHE A 104 -0.47 -15.89 -1.15
N GLY A 105 -1.04 -16.52 -2.18
CA GLY A 105 -1.26 -17.98 -2.24
C GLY A 105 0.01 -18.82 -2.41
N PHE A 106 1.18 -18.25 -2.18
CA PHE A 106 2.47 -18.93 -2.26
C PHE A 106 3.25 -18.78 -0.97
N LYS A 107 4.08 -19.79 -0.67
CA LYS A 107 4.94 -19.77 0.51
C LYS A 107 5.99 -18.66 0.36
N ILE A 108 5.96 -17.67 1.26
CA ILE A 108 7.06 -16.71 1.37
C ILE A 108 8.26 -17.44 1.97
N VAL A 109 9.35 -17.49 1.20
CA VAL A 109 10.64 -17.98 1.65
C VAL A 109 11.48 -16.76 1.99
N ASN A 110 11.75 -16.55 3.28
CA ASN A 110 12.67 -15.50 3.72
C ASN A 110 14.10 -15.98 3.45
N TYR A 111 14.82 -15.27 2.58
CA TYR A 111 16.23 -15.49 2.38
C TYR A 111 17.06 -14.59 3.31
N PRO A 112 18.23 -15.06 3.77
CA PRO A 112 18.84 -16.33 3.38
C PRO A 112 18.20 -17.54 4.08
N ASP A 113 17.95 -18.61 3.32
CA ASP A 113 17.78 -19.93 3.93
C ASP A 113 19.10 -20.27 4.63
N LEU A 114 19.10 -20.31 5.96
CA LEU A 114 20.29 -20.62 6.75
C LEU A 114 20.78 -22.07 6.55
N ASN A 115 19.95 -22.93 5.93
CA ASN A 115 20.36 -24.25 5.44
C ASN A 115 20.94 -24.23 4.03
N GLY A 116 20.83 -23.09 3.33
CA GLY A 116 21.57 -22.83 2.11
C GLY A 116 23.08 -22.92 2.36
N ASN A 117 23.86 -22.93 1.28
CA ASN A 117 25.30 -23.19 1.34
C ASN A 117 26.11 -22.03 1.94
N PHE A 118 25.76 -21.63 3.16
CA PHE A 118 26.47 -20.69 3.98
C PHE A 118 27.68 -21.41 4.58
N PRO A 119 28.89 -20.89 4.36
CA PRO A 119 30.08 -21.44 4.99
C PRO A 119 29.94 -21.27 6.50
N LYS A 120 29.89 -22.40 7.22
CA LYS A 120 29.78 -22.42 8.69
C LYS A 120 31.04 -21.88 9.39
N MET A 121 32.15 -21.82 8.67
CA MET A 121 33.41 -21.26 9.16
C MET A 121 34.20 -20.70 7.98
N MET A 122 34.95 -19.63 8.24
CA MET A 122 35.88 -19.01 7.30
C MET A 122 37.27 -19.28 7.83
N ASP A 123 38.12 -19.95 7.04
CA ASP A 123 39.52 -20.21 7.43
C ASP A 123 40.45 -19.55 6.41
N TYR A 124 41.45 -18.83 6.92
CA TYR A 124 42.43 -18.05 6.13
C TYR A 124 41.85 -17.12 5.03
N GLY A 125 40.65 -16.58 5.24
CA GLY A 125 40.01 -15.66 4.28
C GLY A 125 39.50 -16.30 3.00
N VAL A 126 39.49 -17.65 2.91
CA VAL A 126 38.93 -18.39 1.78
C VAL A 126 37.54 -18.88 2.14
N VAL A 127 36.56 -18.48 1.33
CA VAL A 127 35.16 -18.88 1.47
C VAL A 127 34.83 -19.86 0.34
N ILE A 128 34.66 -21.14 0.65
CA ILE A 128 34.22 -22.15 -0.33
C ILE A 128 32.70 -22.23 -0.27
N ILE A 129 32.04 -21.81 -1.35
CA ILE A 129 30.60 -21.95 -1.54
C ILE A 129 30.39 -22.96 -2.66
N GLN A 130 29.69 -24.07 -2.40
CA GLN A 130 29.28 -24.98 -3.45
C GLN A 130 27.93 -24.53 -4.02
N SER A 131 27.91 -23.96 -5.21
CA SER A 131 26.65 -23.66 -5.89
C SER A 131 26.04 -24.97 -6.41
N HIS A 132 24.93 -25.42 -5.81
CA HIS A 132 24.10 -26.43 -6.46
C HIS A 132 23.42 -25.78 -7.66
N VAL A 133 23.83 -26.19 -8.86
CA VAL A 133 23.11 -25.88 -10.10
C VAL A 133 21.79 -26.64 -10.06
N THR A 134 20.71 -25.95 -9.72
CA THR A 134 19.35 -26.51 -9.79
C THR A 134 18.99 -26.70 -11.26
N LYS A 135 19.13 -27.92 -11.78
CA LYS A 135 18.48 -28.32 -13.04
C LYS A 135 16.98 -28.40 -12.78
N LEU A 136 16.23 -27.41 -13.27
CA LEU A 136 14.79 -27.56 -13.44
C LEU A 136 14.56 -28.64 -14.51
N SER A 137 14.17 -29.84 -14.07
CA SER A 137 13.52 -30.80 -14.96
C SER A 137 12.05 -30.41 -15.04
N VAL A 138 11.63 -29.96 -16.22
CA VAL A 138 10.21 -29.84 -16.54
C VAL A 138 9.69 -31.25 -16.69
N ASP A 139 8.82 -31.66 -15.78
CA ASP A 139 8.09 -32.91 -15.85
C ASP A 139 7.15 -32.86 -17.07
N LYS A 140 7.53 -33.56 -18.15
CA LYS A 140 6.78 -33.54 -19.42
C LYS A 140 5.50 -34.39 -19.38
N ASP A 141 5.21 -35.06 -18.26
CA ASP A 141 4.13 -36.04 -18.18
C ASP A 141 2.93 -35.63 -17.32
N LYS A 142 2.87 -34.39 -16.81
CA LYS A 142 1.61 -33.83 -16.30
C LYS A 142 0.72 -33.40 -17.46
N LYS A 143 -0.04 -34.37 -18.00
CA LYS A 143 -1.28 -34.09 -18.73
C LYS A 143 -2.21 -33.34 -17.80
N PHE A 144 -2.62 -32.13 -18.21
CA PHE A 144 -3.81 -31.50 -17.68
C PHE A 144 -5.01 -32.42 -18.01
N CYS A 145 -5.63 -32.96 -16.97
CA CYS A 145 -7.00 -33.46 -16.97
C CYS A 145 -7.78 -32.67 -15.94
#